data_AF-A0AAE8HSH9-F1
#
_entry.id   AF-A0AAE8HSH9-F1
#
_cell.length_a   1.000
_cell.length_b   1.000
_cell.length_c   1.000
_cell.angle_alpha   90.00
_cell.angle_beta   90.00
_cell.angle_gamma   90.00
#
_symmetry.space_group_name_H-M   'P 1'
#
loop_
_entity.id
_entity.type
_entity.pdbx_description
1 polymer ?
#
loop_
_entity_poly.entity_id
_entity_poly.type
_entity_poly.pdbx_seq_one_letter_code
_entity_poly.pdbx_strand_id
1 'polypeptide(L)'
;MVAYTPPTGATDPNAHYVDKNLAAGIQGSSIPAAVPENLQREQVAVVVEAGLVPTNVDLAQVMRAVRSGGLMTYADQGVQSNAIILSSRNIKHTVYVPGQALCIKLANAITGSTTINLDGLGVLSAVYPGGTPLQRYDFLAGDLLVGRVNAAGTAFIVLSPISQPIIDTGVVKSVHGTGADFPDLNAAIAWANRRRIAATGSLTFQLAAGVNTGRYSYSQSINFFHPDGARIFIQGQPITAALPAGSALQVNGTSSANRLADTTQNLATLRNVFATEITFTGGASIKGQGAIGGIQDLLITSDGTGPDGIAWQSGTLPLTRVATFGFGGCGVQVNNATLLMSGTCYAIGNTQAGFQAAAGGFILTTLNAVAVSLSNTTLGFGVFGGVIASTALGGLATLHARGNGSDGVQASGGRVTASSASVSSSNGGHGWNFTANANGYFVGAAAASNAGSGVIAQFSASVNAQNTTGAGNGTYAYLATDGGYISRSGGTVAGASGTSPAVGNAGNSNGYIS
;
A
#
# COMPACT_ATOMS: atom_id res chain seq x y z
N MET A 1 13.70 -10.85 -51.69
CA MET A 1 14.90 -11.18 -52.48
C MET A 1 14.87 -10.32 -53.73
N VAL A 2 15.98 -9.67 -54.08
CA VAL A 2 16.13 -9.03 -55.39
C VAL A 2 16.12 -10.14 -56.45
N ALA A 3 15.28 -10.02 -57.47
CA ALA A 3 15.26 -11.00 -58.55
C ALA A 3 16.60 -10.94 -59.31
N TYR A 4 17.21 -12.10 -59.55
CA TYR A 4 18.43 -12.17 -60.33
C TYR A 4 18.15 -11.72 -61.77
N THR A 5 18.99 -10.82 -62.30
CA THR A 5 18.91 -10.39 -63.69
C THR A 5 20.13 -10.97 -64.43
N PRO A 6 19.94 -11.92 -65.37
CA PRO A 6 21.04 -12.57 -66.08
C PRO A 6 21.72 -11.61 -67.08
N PRO A 7 22.95 -11.91 -67.54
CA PRO A 7 23.63 -11.16 -68.58
C PRO A 7 22.76 -10.95 -69.82
N THR A 8 22.89 -9.80 -70.48
CA THR A 8 22.13 -9.52 -71.70
C THR A 8 22.42 -10.58 -72.77
N GLY A 9 21.37 -11.21 -73.28
CA GLY A 9 21.48 -12.25 -74.32
C GLY A 9 21.72 -13.67 -73.81
N ALA A 10 21.81 -13.89 -72.49
CA ALA A 10 21.88 -15.24 -71.92
C ALA A 10 20.53 -15.95 -72.04
N THR A 11 20.55 -17.22 -72.47
CA THR A 11 19.36 -18.08 -72.55
C THR A 11 19.08 -18.81 -71.24
N ASP A 12 20.12 -19.04 -70.42
CA ASP A 12 19.99 -19.58 -69.08
C ASP A 12 19.65 -18.45 -68.08
N PRO A 13 18.49 -18.50 -67.40
CA PRO A 13 18.08 -17.47 -66.44
C PRO A 13 19.00 -17.37 -65.21
N ASN A 14 19.90 -18.34 -64.98
CA ASN A 14 20.89 -18.35 -63.90
C ASN A 14 22.34 -18.20 -64.42
N ALA A 15 22.54 -17.83 -65.69
CA ALA A 15 23.88 -17.68 -66.28
C ALA A 15 24.73 -16.68 -65.49
N HIS A 16 25.93 -17.08 -65.05
CA HIS A 16 26.82 -16.20 -64.29
C HIS A 16 27.45 -15.10 -65.16
N TYR A 17 27.80 -13.98 -64.54
CA TYR A 17 28.59 -12.93 -65.19
C TYR A 17 30.05 -13.40 -65.35
N VAL A 18 30.59 -13.31 -66.56
CA VAL A 18 31.99 -13.66 -66.87
C VAL A 18 32.81 -12.42 -67.21
N ASP A 19 34.04 -12.36 -66.70
CA ASP A 19 35.00 -11.35 -67.09
C ASP A 19 35.47 -11.58 -68.53
N LYS A 20 35.86 -10.48 -69.20
CA LYS A 20 36.45 -10.58 -70.53
C LYS A 20 37.84 -11.22 -70.42
N ASN A 21 38.03 -12.38 -71.06
CA ASN A 21 39.33 -13.04 -71.17
C ASN A 21 39.76 -13.11 -72.64
N LEU A 22 40.59 -12.16 -73.05
CA LEU A 22 41.10 -12.06 -74.42
C LEU A 22 41.97 -13.26 -74.82
N ALA A 23 42.76 -13.80 -73.89
CA ALA A 23 43.65 -14.94 -74.16
C ALA A 23 42.87 -16.24 -74.39
N ALA A 24 41.69 -16.39 -73.75
CA ALA A 24 40.81 -17.52 -73.92
C ALA A 24 39.69 -17.28 -74.95
N GLY A 25 39.65 -16.13 -75.62
CA GLY A 25 38.58 -15.76 -76.56
C GLY A 25 37.20 -15.58 -75.92
N ILE A 26 37.11 -15.41 -74.61
CA ILE A 26 35.84 -15.26 -73.88
C ILE A 26 35.43 -13.78 -73.88
N GLN A 27 34.29 -13.50 -74.49
CA GLN A 27 33.64 -12.20 -74.40
C GLN A 27 33.05 -12.02 -73.00
N GLY A 28 33.37 -10.89 -72.36
CA GLY A 28 32.80 -10.56 -71.05
C GLY A 28 31.30 -10.33 -71.12
N SER A 29 30.60 -10.62 -70.02
CA SER A 29 29.15 -10.43 -69.92
C SER A 29 28.74 -8.96 -70.06
N SER A 30 27.75 -8.70 -70.91
CA SER A 30 27.08 -7.40 -70.98
C SER A 30 26.10 -7.25 -69.82
N ILE A 31 26.28 -6.20 -69.01
CA ILE A 31 25.41 -5.91 -67.86
C ILE A 31 24.13 -5.20 -68.36
N PRO A 32 22.93 -5.77 -68.13
CA PRO A 32 21.68 -5.07 -68.44
C PRO A 32 21.57 -3.77 -67.62
N ALA A 33 21.07 -2.69 -68.22
CA ALA A 33 20.89 -1.40 -67.55
C ALA A 33 20.02 -1.48 -66.28
N ALA A 34 19.07 -2.43 -66.24
CA ALA A 34 18.22 -2.69 -65.09
C ALA A 34 19.01 -3.08 -63.83
N VAL A 35 20.20 -3.70 -63.97
CA VAL A 35 21.03 -4.13 -62.83
C VAL A 35 21.49 -2.93 -62.00
N PRO A 36 22.25 -1.95 -62.53
CA PRO A 36 22.66 -0.78 -61.76
C PRO A 36 21.48 0.14 -61.41
N GLU A 37 20.47 0.28 -62.28
CA GLU A 37 19.30 1.12 -61.99
C GLU A 37 18.52 0.63 -60.76
N ASN A 38 18.20 -0.65 -60.70
CA ASN A 38 17.42 -1.21 -59.60
C ASN A 38 18.19 -1.09 -58.27
N LEU A 39 19.50 -1.36 -58.28
CA LEU A 39 20.35 -1.17 -57.11
C LEU A 39 20.33 0.29 -56.62
N GLN A 40 20.45 1.24 -57.54
CA GLN A 40 20.41 2.67 -57.19
C GLN A 40 19.04 3.08 -56.63
N ARG A 41 17.94 2.59 -57.22
CA ARG A 41 16.59 2.84 -56.71
C ARG A 41 16.37 2.27 -55.31
N GLU A 42 16.90 1.08 -55.03
CA GLU A 42 16.86 0.48 -53.68
C GLU A 42 17.65 1.34 -52.68
N GLN A 43 18.85 1.79 -53.04
CA GLN A 43 19.66 2.67 -52.19
C GLN A 43 18.95 4.00 -51.92
N VAL A 44 18.36 4.60 -52.96
CA VAL A 44 17.54 5.82 -52.84
C VAL A 44 16.35 5.59 -51.92
N ALA A 45 15.65 4.45 -52.04
CA ALA A 45 14.53 4.11 -51.17
C ALA A 45 14.94 4.03 -49.70
N VAL A 46 16.09 3.41 -49.39
CA VAL A 46 16.65 3.36 -48.02
C VAL A 46 16.92 4.77 -47.48
N VAL A 47 17.51 5.65 -48.29
CA VAL A 47 17.83 7.03 -47.90
C VAL A 47 16.56 7.85 -47.65
N VAL A 48 15.58 7.76 -48.55
CA VAL A 48 14.29 8.46 -48.42
C VAL A 48 13.50 7.97 -47.22
N GLU A 49 13.44 6.65 -46.99
CA GLU A 49 12.70 6.06 -45.87
C GLU A 49 13.32 6.46 -44.52
N ALA A 50 14.65 6.60 -44.46
CA ALA A 50 15.33 7.16 -43.29
C ALA A 50 15.10 8.67 -43.08
N GLY A 51 14.30 9.32 -43.94
CA GLY A 51 13.95 10.74 -43.87
C GLY A 51 15.01 11.69 -44.43
N LEU A 52 15.99 11.19 -45.20
CA LEU A 52 17.04 11.97 -45.82
C LEU A 52 16.70 12.31 -47.28
N VAL A 53 17.34 13.34 -47.83
CA VAL A 53 17.19 13.73 -49.24
C VAL A 53 18.34 13.14 -50.06
N PRO A 54 18.07 12.28 -51.06
CA PRO A 54 19.09 11.73 -51.95
C PRO A 54 19.86 12.82 -52.72
N THR A 55 21.17 12.66 -52.87
CA THR A 55 22.01 13.53 -53.71
C THR A 55 23.20 12.77 -54.27
N ASN A 56 23.61 13.11 -55.49
CA ASN A 56 24.78 12.53 -56.15
C ASN A 56 26.12 13.06 -55.61
N VAL A 57 26.08 14.09 -54.75
CA VAL A 57 27.30 14.69 -54.16
C VAL A 57 27.76 13.95 -52.91
N ASP A 58 26.84 13.36 -52.15
CA ASP A 58 27.15 12.68 -50.89
C ASP A 58 27.26 11.17 -51.09
N LEU A 59 28.48 10.64 -51.13
CA LEU A 59 28.72 9.20 -51.27
C LEU A 59 28.50 8.42 -49.96
N ALA A 60 28.14 9.08 -48.85
CA ALA A 60 27.94 8.45 -47.54
C ALA A 60 26.46 8.34 -47.12
N GLN A 61 25.50 8.60 -48.02
CA GLN A 61 24.07 8.68 -47.70
C GLN A 61 23.48 7.41 -47.10
N VAL A 62 23.75 6.25 -47.71
CA VAL A 62 23.25 4.96 -47.21
C VAL A 62 23.77 4.71 -45.79
N MET A 63 25.04 5.06 -45.53
CA MET A 63 25.59 4.89 -44.20
C MET A 63 24.97 5.86 -43.19
N ARG A 64 24.69 7.10 -43.58
CA ARG A 64 23.96 8.06 -42.72
C ARG A 64 22.54 7.60 -42.42
N ALA A 65 21.85 7.04 -43.42
CA ALA A 65 20.50 6.48 -43.27
C ALA A 65 20.46 5.33 -42.25
N VAL A 66 21.44 4.41 -42.32
CA VAL A 66 21.54 3.30 -41.36
C VAL A 66 21.90 3.82 -39.96
N ARG A 67 22.89 4.73 -39.85
CA ARG A 67 23.35 5.25 -38.55
C ARG A 67 22.36 6.20 -37.87
N SER A 68 21.50 6.88 -38.62
CA SER A 68 20.48 7.76 -38.05
C SER A 68 19.40 7.01 -37.28
N GLY A 69 19.23 5.71 -37.53
CA GLY A 69 18.13 4.93 -36.97
C GLY A 69 16.75 5.32 -37.50
N GLY A 70 16.68 6.12 -38.57
CA GLY A 70 15.41 6.59 -39.15
C GLY A 70 14.49 5.46 -39.62
N LEU A 71 15.06 4.31 -40.01
CA LEU A 71 14.31 3.13 -40.47
C LEU A 71 13.58 2.37 -39.34
N MET A 72 13.93 2.63 -38.08
CA MET A 72 13.36 1.96 -36.92
C MET A 72 12.73 2.91 -35.90
N THR A 73 12.79 4.22 -36.19
CA THR A 73 12.28 5.26 -35.30
C THR A 73 10.94 5.79 -35.81
N TYR A 74 9.94 5.76 -34.96
CA TYR A 74 8.58 6.17 -35.27
C TYR A 74 8.15 7.28 -34.31
N ALA A 75 7.38 8.24 -34.82
CA ALA A 75 6.61 9.14 -33.99
C ALA A 75 5.25 8.47 -33.73
N ASP A 76 4.83 8.42 -32.47
CA ASP A 76 3.46 8.08 -32.12
C ASP A 76 2.51 9.14 -32.69
N GLN A 77 1.53 8.69 -33.47
CA GLN A 77 0.47 9.52 -34.08
C GLN A 77 -0.87 9.35 -33.35
N GLY A 78 -0.89 8.59 -32.25
CA GLY A 78 -2.07 8.42 -31.41
C GLY A 78 -2.54 9.76 -30.84
N VAL A 79 -3.85 10.00 -30.92
CA VAL A 79 -4.49 11.18 -30.31
C VAL A 79 -5.02 10.91 -28.90
N GLN A 80 -4.98 9.66 -28.45
CA GLN A 80 -5.43 9.23 -27.13
C GLN A 80 -4.29 8.53 -26.38
N SER A 81 -4.23 8.71 -25.05
CA SER A 81 -3.32 7.92 -24.20
C SER A 81 -3.55 6.42 -24.38
N ASN A 82 -2.47 5.65 -24.24
CA ASN A 82 -2.46 4.17 -24.29
C ASN A 82 -2.79 3.54 -25.65
N ALA A 83 -3.00 4.33 -26.71
CA ALA A 83 -3.19 3.83 -28.07
C ALA A 83 -2.10 4.42 -28.98
N ILE A 84 -0.97 3.72 -29.06
CA ILE A 84 0.17 4.14 -29.88
C ILE A 84 -0.11 3.75 -31.33
N ILE A 85 -0.11 4.74 -32.22
CA ILE A 85 -0.31 4.54 -33.66
C ILE A 85 0.97 4.90 -34.38
N LEU A 86 1.56 3.95 -35.09
CA LEU A 86 2.80 4.14 -35.83
C LEU A 86 2.51 4.01 -37.32
N SER A 87 3.08 4.94 -38.10
CA SER A 87 3.07 4.85 -39.56
C SER A 87 4.50 4.94 -40.07
N SER A 88 4.93 3.97 -40.87
CA SER A 88 6.11 4.10 -41.74
C SER A 88 5.88 5.18 -42.80
N ARG A 89 6.94 5.72 -43.42
CA ARG A 89 6.78 6.83 -44.38
C ARG A 89 6.20 6.34 -45.70
N ASN A 90 7.00 5.64 -46.50
CA ASN A 90 6.62 5.26 -47.86
C ASN A 90 6.45 3.76 -48.00
N ILE A 91 7.27 2.96 -47.31
CA ILE A 91 7.24 1.50 -47.39
C ILE A 91 6.54 0.93 -46.16
N LYS A 92 5.32 0.42 -46.36
CA LYS A 92 4.48 -0.15 -45.29
C LYS A 92 4.94 -1.54 -44.88
N HIS A 93 4.91 -1.81 -43.57
CA HIS A 93 5.02 -3.17 -43.07
C HIS A 93 3.75 -3.96 -43.44
N THR A 94 3.90 -5.23 -43.79
CA THR A 94 2.78 -6.11 -44.17
C THR A 94 2.44 -7.15 -43.10
N VAL A 95 3.33 -7.34 -42.13
CA VAL A 95 3.16 -8.27 -41.00
C VAL A 95 4.10 -7.86 -39.87
N TYR A 96 3.72 -8.16 -38.63
CA TYR A 96 4.66 -8.09 -37.51
C TYR A 96 5.66 -9.25 -37.61
N VAL A 97 6.95 -8.93 -37.61
CA VAL A 97 8.00 -9.95 -37.63
C VAL A 97 8.48 -10.21 -36.18
N PRO A 98 8.52 -11.46 -35.70
CA PRO A 98 9.10 -11.78 -34.41
C PRO A 98 10.51 -11.19 -34.24
N GLY A 99 10.77 -10.50 -33.13
CA GLY A 99 12.03 -9.83 -32.85
C GLY A 99 12.22 -8.47 -33.53
N GLN A 100 11.25 -8.00 -34.33
CA GLN A 100 11.27 -6.68 -34.96
C GLN A 100 11.42 -5.58 -33.91
N ALA A 101 12.47 -4.77 -34.04
CA ALA A 101 12.76 -3.68 -33.12
C ALA A 101 12.05 -2.40 -33.55
N LEU A 102 11.46 -1.71 -32.57
CA LEU A 102 10.84 -0.40 -32.76
C LEU A 102 11.37 0.57 -31.70
N CYS A 103 11.68 1.79 -32.12
CA CYS A 103 11.98 2.92 -31.26
C CYS A 103 10.87 3.95 -31.48
N ILE A 104 10.11 4.28 -30.44
CA ILE A 104 8.88 5.07 -30.56
C ILE A 104 9.03 6.31 -29.70
N LYS A 105 8.91 7.49 -30.31
CA LYS A 105 8.75 8.74 -29.57
C LYS A 105 7.28 8.93 -29.23
N LEU A 106 6.95 8.87 -27.95
CA LEU A 106 5.56 8.94 -27.48
C LEU A 106 4.97 10.34 -27.68
N ALA A 107 3.73 10.42 -28.17
CA ALA A 107 3.00 11.67 -28.27
C ALA A 107 2.27 11.98 -26.96
N ASN A 108 1.78 10.95 -26.28
CA ASN A 108 1.01 11.07 -25.05
C ASN A 108 1.67 10.29 -23.91
N ALA A 109 1.49 10.76 -22.68
CA ALA A 109 1.88 9.99 -21.51
C ALA A 109 1.05 8.71 -21.38
N ILE A 110 1.69 7.65 -20.89
CA ILE A 110 1.02 6.39 -20.60
C ILE A 110 0.23 6.53 -19.31
N THR A 111 -1.05 6.15 -19.37
CA THR A 111 -2.00 6.23 -18.24
C THR A 111 -2.55 4.86 -17.82
N GLY A 112 -2.16 3.78 -18.51
CA GLY A 112 -2.56 2.40 -18.24
C GLY A 112 -2.06 1.40 -19.29
N SER A 113 -2.72 0.24 -19.37
CA SER A 113 -2.42 -0.79 -20.37
C SER A 113 -2.46 -0.21 -21.77
N THR A 114 -1.37 -0.39 -22.52
CA THR A 114 -1.14 0.29 -23.79
C THR A 114 -1.10 -0.68 -24.95
N THR A 115 -1.61 -0.26 -26.10
CA THR A 115 -1.51 -0.99 -27.37
C THR A 115 -0.67 -0.24 -28.38
N ILE A 116 -0.09 -0.97 -29.33
CA ILE A 116 0.67 -0.44 -30.47
C ILE A 116 0.05 -0.98 -31.76
N ASN A 117 -0.18 -0.11 -32.74
CA ASN A 117 -0.59 -0.50 -34.08
C ASN A 117 0.34 0.12 -35.12
N LEU A 118 1.17 -0.71 -35.76
CA LEU A 118 2.07 -0.31 -36.83
C LEU A 118 1.37 -0.51 -38.17
N ASP A 119 1.27 0.55 -38.96
CA ASP A 119 0.75 0.55 -40.34
C ASP A 119 -0.63 -0.13 -40.51
N GLY A 120 -1.44 -0.17 -39.45
CA GLY A 120 -2.76 -0.79 -39.49
C GLY A 120 -2.75 -2.33 -39.48
N LEU A 121 -1.64 -2.97 -39.12
CA LEU A 121 -1.48 -4.42 -39.08
C LEU A 121 -2.31 -5.12 -37.98
N GLY A 122 -2.85 -4.35 -37.05
CA GLY A 122 -3.56 -4.84 -35.88
C GLY A 122 -2.84 -4.44 -34.59
N VAL A 123 -3.57 -4.53 -33.48
CA VAL A 123 -3.08 -4.07 -32.17
C VAL A 123 -2.22 -5.15 -31.50
N LEU A 124 -1.06 -4.74 -31.00
CA LEU A 124 -0.23 -5.51 -30.07
C LEU A 124 -0.30 -4.88 -28.69
N SER A 125 -0.37 -5.70 -27.63
CA SER A 125 -0.23 -5.20 -26.26
C SER A 125 1.23 -4.82 -25.99
N ALA A 126 1.46 -3.64 -25.44
CA ALA A 126 2.77 -3.21 -24.94
C ALA A 126 2.96 -3.66 -23.49
N VAL A 127 4.00 -4.46 -23.24
CA VAL A 127 4.26 -5.11 -21.95
C VAL A 127 5.76 -5.10 -21.62
N TYR A 128 6.12 -5.19 -20.35
CA TYR A 128 7.49 -5.46 -19.93
C TYR A 128 7.89 -6.93 -20.18
N PRO A 129 9.19 -7.26 -20.09
CA PRO A 129 9.62 -8.65 -20.02
C PRO A 129 8.88 -9.36 -18.87
N GLY A 130 8.27 -10.51 -19.15
CA GLY A 130 7.37 -11.21 -18.21
C GLY A 130 5.88 -10.93 -18.44
N GLY A 131 5.51 -10.08 -19.40
CA GLY A 131 4.13 -9.91 -19.85
C GLY A 131 3.30 -8.93 -19.02
N THR A 132 3.91 -8.26 -18.03
CA THR A 132 3.21 -7.27 -17.23
C THR A 132 2.88 -6.02 -18.06
N PRO A 133 1.62 -5.55 -18.09
CA PRO A 133 1.25 -4.34 -18.81
C PRO A 133 1.96 -3.08 -18.29
N LEU A 134 2.16 -2.13 -19.21
CA LEU A 134 2.54 -0.76 -18.85
C LEU A 134 1.49 -0.14 -17.93
N GLN A 135 1.95 0.73 -17.03
CA GLN A 135 1.10 1.46 -16.10
C GLN A 135 1.25 2.96 -16.27
N ARG A 136 0.33 3.70 -15.64
CA ARG A 136 0.38 5.16 -15.58
C ARG A 136 1.75 5.65 -15.11
N TYR A 137 2.28 6.68 -15.76
CA TYR A 137 3.61 7.27 -15.46
C TYR A 137 4.82 6.35 -15.63
N ASP A 138 4.67 5.20 -16.29
CA ASP A 138 5.83 4.42 -16.71
C ASP A 138 6.61 5.16 -17.80
N PHE A 139 5.90 5.81 -18.72
CA PHE A 139 6.47 6.72 -19.73
C PHE A 139 5.62 7.98 -19.86
N LEU A 140 6.27 9.12 -20.04
CA LEU A 140 5.69 10.44 -20.25
C LEU A 140 5.67 10.79 -21.74
N ALA A 141 4.90 11.82 -22.10
CA ALA A 141 4.92 12.36 -23.45
C ALA A 141 6.33 12.83 -23.82
N GLY A 142 6.80 12.48 -25.02
CA GLY A 142 8.13 12.79 -25.52
C GLY A 142 9.20 11.75 -25.20
N ASP A 143 8.93 10.80 -24.29
CA ASP A 143 9.87 9.72 -23.98
C ASP A 143 10.05 8.76 -25.16
N LEU A 144 11.19 8.07 -25.17
CA LEU A 144 11.49 7.01 -26.13
C LEU A 144 11.14 5.64 -25.55
N LEU A 145 10.13 5.01 -26.12
CA LEU A 145 9.76 3.62 -25.87
C LEU A 145 10.54 2.73 -26.85
N VAL A 146 11.47 1.93 -26.33
CA VAL A 146 12.30 1.03 -27.16
C VAL A 146 11.94 -0.40 -26.82
N GLY A 147 11.70 -1.23 -27.84
CA GLY A 147 11.29 -2.61 -27.61
C GLY A 147 11.30 -3.48 -28.86
N ARG A 148 10.77 -4.69 -28.73
CA ARG A 148 10.69 -5.68 -29.82
C ARG A 148 9.37 -6.44 -29.83
N VAL A 149 8.92 -6.85 -31.01
CA VAL A 149 7.83 -7.82 -31.13
C VAL A 149 8.27 -9.17 -30.53
N ASN A 150 7.43 -9.79 -29.72
CA ASN A 150 7.72 -11.08 -29.09
C ASN A 150 7.83 -12.23 -30.12
N ALA A 151 8.29 -13.40 -29.66
CA ALA A 151 8.47 -14.58 -30.52
C ALA A 151 7.16 -15.05 -31.20
N ALA A 152 6.01 -14.79 -30.58
CA ALA A 152 4.70 -15.18 -31.08
C ALA A 152 4.05 -14.15 -32.01
N GLY A 153 4.62 -12.95 -32.17
CA GLY A 153 4.00 -11.86 -32.94
C GLY A 153 2.75 -11.24 -32.29
N THR A 154 2.52 -11.48 -30.99
CA THR A 154 1.28 -11.11 -30.27
C THR A 154 1.43 -9.94 -29.30
N ALA A 155 2.66 -9.54 -28.97
CA ALA A 155 2.92 -8.45 -28.03
C ALA A 155 4.21 -7.70 -28.39
N PHE A 156 4.27 -6.43 -27.99
CA PHE A 156 5.48 -5.62 -28.02
C PHE A 156 6.12 -5.61 -26.62
N ILE A 157 7.34 -6.14 -26.53
CA ILE A 157 8.11 -6.19 -25.30
C ILE A 157 8.94 -4.91 -25.19
N VAL A 158 8.61 -4.08 -24.21
CA VAL A 158 9.32 -2.84 -23.88
C VAL A 158 10.62 -3.18 -23.16
N LEU A 159 11.73 -2.68 -23.67
CA LEU A 159 13.09 -2.89 -23.13
C LEU A 159 13.68 -1.62 -22.53
N SER A 160 13.17 -0.45 -22.90
CA SER A 160 13.54 0.81 -22.26
C SER A 160 13.12 0.80 -20.79
N PRO A 161 13.93 1.36 -19.86
CA PRO A 161 13.52 1.52 -18.48
C PRO A 161 12.36 2.52 -18.38
N ILE A 162 11.60 2.45 -17.29
CA ILE A 162 10.60 3.48 -16.98
C ILE A 162 11.25 4.84 -16.78
N SER A 163 10.53 5.92 -17.08
CA SER A 163 11.08 7.28 -17.09
C SER A 163 11.49 7.80 -15.72
N GLN A 164 10.87 7.28 -14.66
CA GLN A 164 11.15 7.65 -13.28
C GLN A 164 11.37 6.40 -12.44
N PRO A 165 12.52 5.70 -12.60
CA PRO A 165 12.80 4.48 -11.83
C PRO A 165 13.14 4.80 -10.37
N ILE A 166 13.52 6.06 -10.10
CA ILE A 166 13.90 6.56 -8.77
C ILE A 166 13.08 7.81 -8.47
N ILE A 167 12.51 7.87 -7.27
CA ILE A 167 11.91 9.07 -6.69
C ILE A 167 12.93 9.68 -5.72
N ASP A 168 13.60 10.76 -6.12
CA ASP A 168 14.69 11.41 -5.38
C ASP A 168 14.30 12.73 -4.71
N THR A 169 13.09 13.23 -4.99
CA THR A 169 12.45 14.37 -4.32
C THR A 169 11.13 13.96 -3.68
N GLY A 170 10.53 14.85 -2.89
CA GLY A 170 9.16 14.65 -2.42
C GLY A 170 8.16 14.70 -3.57
N VAL A 171 7.32 13.68 -3.69
CA VAL A 171 6.26 13.57 -4.70
C VAL A 171 4.93 13.32 -4.01
N VAL A 172 3.91 14.07 -4.40
CA VAL A 172 2.52 13.83 -3.97
C VAL A 172 1.72 13.29 -5.15
N LYS A 173 0.96 12.23 -4.92
CA LYS A 173 0.04 11.64 -5.89
C LYS A 173 -1.35 11.55 -5.30
N SER A 174 -2.33 12.01 -6.05
CA SER A 174 -3.73 11.98 -5.68
C SER A 174 -4.34 10.60 -5.90
N VAL A 175 -5.13 10.11 -4.94
CA VAL A 175 -5.82 8.82 -5.01
C VAL A 175 -7.31 9.05 -4.79
N HIS A 176 -8.13 8.48 -5.67
CA HIS A 176 -9.57 8.76 -5.77
C HIS A 176 -9.92 10.21 -6.14
N GLY A 177 -11.16 10.40 -6.60
CA GLY A 177 -11.68 11.70 -7.03
C GLY A 177 -11.47 11.97 -8.52
N THR A 178 -12.14 13.01 -9.02
CA THR A 178 -12.05 13.40 -10.43
C THR A 178 -10.65 13.89 -10.78
N GLY A 179 -10.04 13.32 -11.81
CA GLY A 179 -8.69 13.70 -12.25
C GLY A 179 -7.56 13.14 -11.40
N ALA A 180 -7.85 12.22 -10.47
CA ALA A 180 -6.83 11.64 -9.59
C ALA A 180 -5.75 10.87 -10.35
N ASP A 181 -4.54 10.86 -9.77
CA ASP A 181 -3.40 10.09 -10.28
C ASP A 181 -3.68 8.59 -10.23
N PHE A 182 -4.46 8.10 -9.28
CA PHE A 182 -4.82 6.69 -9.19
C PHE A 182 -6.30 6.50 -8.86
N PRO A 183 -6.96 5.49 -9.46
CA PRO A 183 -8.35 5.19 -9.16
C PRO A 183 -8.54 4.63 -7.74
N ASP A 184 -7.51 4.00 -7.16
CA ASP A 184 -7.51 3.49 -5.80
C ASP A 184 -6.07 3.30 -5.28
N LEU A 185 -5.97 2.88 -4.01
CA LEU A 185 -4.68 2.64 -3.35
C LEU A 185 -3.96 1.38 -3.86
N ASN A 186 -4.67 0.37 -4.37
CA ASN A 186 -4.03 -0.83 -4.91
C ASN A 186 -3.25 -0.50 -6.20
N ALA A 187 -3.85 0.31 -7.08
CA ALA A 187 -3.20 0.84 -8.26
C ALA A 187 -2.00 1.74 -7.90
N ALA A 188 -2.15 2.59 -6.88
CA ALA A 188 -1.10 3.48 -6.40
C ALA A 188 0.11 2.71 -5.84
N ILE A 189 -0.12 1.67 -5.03
CA ILE A 189 0.95 0.83 -4.47
C ILE A 189 1.62 -0.02 -5.55
N ALA A 190 0.85 -0.57 -6.49
CA ALA A 190 1.41 -1.30 -7.62
C ALA A 190 2.38 -0.42 -8.45
N TRP A 191 2.04 0.86 -8.60
CA TRP A 191 2.90 1.87 -9.22
C TRP A 191 4.17 2.15 -8.40
N ALA A 192 4.04 2.31 -7.07
CA ALA A 192 5.17 2.53 -6.18
C ALA A 192 6.16 1.36 -6.22
N ASN A 193 5.67 0.12 -6.20
CA ASN A 193 6.49 -1.10 -6.15
C ASN A 193 7.41 -1.30 -7.37
N ARG A 194 7.20 -0.55 -8.45
CA ARG A 194 8.09 -0.54 -9.64
C ARG A 194 9.24 0.44 -9.54
N ARG A 195 9.30 1.25 -8.48
CA ARG A 195 10.22 2.37 -8.32
C ARG A 195 11.01 2.22 -7.02
N ARG A 196 12.24 2.73 -7.01
CA ARG A 196 12.97 2.94 -5.75
C ARG A 196 12.71 4.37 -5.28
N ILE A 197 12.74 4.58 -3.98
CA ILE A 197 12.73 5.94 -3.42
C ILE A 197 14.14 6.20 -2.91
N ALA A 198 14.77 7.32 -3.27
CA ALA A 198 16.08 7.66 -2.73
C ALA A 198 15.96 8.13 -1.28
N ALA A 199 17.08 8.28 -0.58
CA ALA A 199 17.09 8.80 0.79
C ALA A 199 16.56 10.24 0.91
N THR A 200 16.72 11.03 -0.15
CA THR A 200 16.22 12.42 -0.28
C THR A 200 14.77 12.50 -0.75
N GLY A 201 14.21 11.39 -1.22
CA GLY A 201 12.88 11.33 -1.79
C GLY A 201 11.81 10.92 -0.79
N SER A 202 10.57 11.26 -1.10
CA SER A 202 9.38 10.77 -0.40
C SER A 202 8.20 10.66 -1.36
N LEU A 203 7.23 9.80 -1.01
CA LEU A 203 6.03 9.60 -1.79
C LEU A 203 4.81 9.70 -0.87
N THR A 204 3.93 10.66 -1.12
CA THR A 204 2.66 10.80 -0.41
C THR A 204 1.51 10.48 -1.33
N PHE A 205 0.72 9.47 -0.96
CA PHE A 205 -0.58 9.20 -1.56
C PHE A 205 -1.65 9.99 -0.81
N GLN A 206 -2.08 11.10 -1.42
CA GLN A 206 -3.11 11.98 -0.90
C GLN A 206 -4.48 11.51 -1.36
N LEU A 207 -5.27 10.93 -0.46
CA LEU A 207 -6.63 10.52 -0.76
C LEU A 207 -7.54 11.75 -0.86
N ALA A 208 -8.48 11.73 -1.80
CA ALA A 208 -9.51 12.76 -1.92
C ALA A 208 -10.50 12.73 -0.74
N ALA A 209 -11.31 13.80 -0.61
CA ALA A 209 -12.41 13.83 0.34
C ALA A 209 -13.49 12.85 -0.13
N GLY A 210 -13.87 11.91 0.74
CA GLY A 210 -14.86 10.87 0.43
C GLY A 210 -16.07 10.87 1.38
N VAL A 211 -16.04 11.68 2.44
CA VAL A 211 -17.15 11.73 3.38
C VAL A 211 -18.26 12.61 2.82
N ASN A 212 -19.47 12.04 2.74
CA ASN A 212 -20.71 12.62 2.18
C ASN A 212 -20.84 12.66 0.65
N THR A 213 -19.75 12.64 -0.12
CA THR A 213 -19.76 12.66 -1.60
C THR A 213 -19.52 11.28 -2.24
N GLY A 214 -19.18 10.27 -1.44
CA GLY A 214 -18.98 8.89 -1.89
C GLY A 214 -17.80 8.26 -1.14
N ARG A 215 -18.09 7.30 -0.26
CA ARG A 215 -17.06 6.51 0.43
C ARG A 215 -16.28 5.69 -0.60
N TYR A 216 -14.98 5.58 -0.44
CA TYR A 216 -14.18 4.76 -1.35
C TYR A 216 -14.19 3.31 -0.87
N SER A 217 -14.90 2.46 -1.62
CA SER A 217 -15.10 1.06 -1.26
C SER A 217 -14.00 0.16 -1.83
N TYR A 218 -13.49 -0.74 -1.01
CA TYR A 218 -12.46 -1.71 -1.36
C TYR A 218 -12.96 -3.13 -1.08
N SER A 219 -13.12 -3.92 -2.12
CA SER A 219 -13.41 -5.36 -2.04
C SER A 219 -12.15 -6.23 -1.99
N GLN A 220 -10.97 -5.62 -2.16
CA GLN A 220 -9.67 -6.28 -2.09
C GLN A 220 -8.82 -5.63 -1.01
N SER A 221 -8.04 -6.44 -0.29
CA SER A 221 -7.12 -5.93 0.73
C SER A 221 -6.02 -5.09 0.10
N ILE A 222 -5.66 -4.00 0.78
CA ILE A 222 -4.55 -3.13 0.40
C ILE A 222 -3.29 -3.69 1.05
N ASN A 223 -2.33 -4.17 0.24
CA ASN A 223 -1.12 -4.81 0.73
C ASN A 223 0.10 -3.90 0.56
N PHE A 224 0.65 -3.43 1.67
CA PHE A 224 1.86 -2.62 1.71
C PHE A 224 3.10 -3.49 1.86
N PHE A 225 3.89 -3.55 0.79
CA PHE A 225 5.20 -4.17 0.80
C PHE A 225 6.14 -3.43 -0.14
N HIS A 226 6.99 -2.58 0.42
CA HIS A 226 7.95 -1.79 -0.34
C HIS A 226 9.30 -1.73 0.40
N PRO A 227 10.44 -1.98 -0.26
CA PRO A 227 11.76 -1.93 0.39
C PRO A 227 12.09 -0.54 0.97
N ASP A 228 11.56 0.52 0.35
CA ASP A 228 11.67 1.90 0.81
C ASP A 228 10.40 2.41 1.51
N GLY A 229 9.57 1.52 2.05
CA GLY A 229 8.23 1.88 2.55
C GLY A 229 8.23 2.98 3.61
N ALA A 230 9.30 3.13 4.41
CA ALA A 230 9.48 4.20 5.39
C ALA A 230 9.37 5.62 4.81
N ARG A 231 9.44 5.77 3.48
CA ARG A 231 9.31 7.05 2.76
C ARG A 231 7.99 7.18 2.01
N ILE A 232 7.06 6.23 2.20
CA ILE A 232 5.72 6.22 1.59
C ILE A 232 4.69 6.59 2.66
N PHE A 233 3.89 7.61 2.40
CA PHE A 233 2.87 8.13 3.31
C PHE A 233 1.49 7.98 2.68
N ILE A 234 0.50 7.58 3.49
CA ILE A 234 -0.92 7.60 3.14
C ILE A 234 -1.58 8.71 3.92
N GLN A 235 -2.21 9.66 3.24
CA GLN A 235 -2.78 10.83 3.88
C GLN A 235 -4.19 11.06 3.36
N GLY A 236 -5.17 11.07 4.27
CA GLY A 236 -6.51 11.60 3.98
C GLY A 236 -6.51 13.13 3.89
N GLN A 237 -7.62 13.71 3.49
CA GLN A 237 -7.80 15.16 3.56
C GLN A 237 -7.75 15.63 5.02
N PRO A 238 -7.31 16.88 5.28
CA PRO A 238 -7.29 17.43 6.63
C PRO A 238 -8.64 17.24 7.33
N ILE A 239 -8.60 16.89 8.62
CA ILE A 239 -9.81 16.80 9.44
C ILE A 239 -10.58 18.13 9.44
N THR A 240 -11.90 18.06 9.44
CA THR A 240 -12.81 19.21 9.35
C THR A 240 -13.15 19.82 10.71
N ALA A 241 -12.87 19.10 11.80
CA ALA A 241 -13.14 19.52 13.17
C ALA A 241 -12.10 18.93 14.14
N ALA A 242 -12.13 19.38 15.40
CA ALA A 242 -11.31 18.78 16.45
C ALA A 242 -11.74 17.33 16.70
N LEU A 243 -10.76 16.45 16.94
CA LEU A 243 -11.01 15.07 17.29
C LEU A 243 -11.73 14.97 18.65
N PRO A 244 -12.83 14.22 18.76
CA PRO A 244 -13.56 14.10 20.01
C PRO A 244 -12.71 13.39 21.06
N ALA A 245 -12.66 13.93 22.28
CA ALA A 245 -12.06 13.22 23.39
C ALA A 245 -12.74 11.86 23.59
N GLY A 246 -12.01 10.83 24.05
CA GLY A 246 -12.58 9.50 24.29
C GLY A 246 -13.72 9.50 25.32
N SER A 247 -13.79 10.52 26.19
CA SER A 247 -14.91 10.74 27.12
C SER A 247 -16.17 11.27 26.45
N ALA A 248 -16.05 11.99 25.32
CA ALA A 248 -17.15 12.60 24.59
C ALA A 248 -17.89 11.61 23.66
N LEU A 249 -17.29 10.45 23.39
CA LEU A 249 -17.93 9.38 22.63
C LEU A 249 -18.94 8.62 23.50
N GLN A 250 -20.03 8.20 22.87
CA GLN A 250 -21.15 7.58 23.53
C GLN A 250 -20.82 6.16 24.00
N VAL A 251 -21.25 5.85 25.23
CA VAL A 251 -21.14 4.54 25.86
C VAL A 251 -22.39 4.32 26.73
N ASN A 252 -23.41 3.66 26.17
CA ASN A 252 -24.66 3.38 26.88
C ASN A 252 -24.62 2.08 27.68
N GLY A 253 -23.68 1.18 27.39
CA GLY A 253 -23.47 -0.05 28.15
C GLY A 253 -22.82 -1.16 27.33
N THR A 254 -22.78 -2.36 27.90
CA THR A 254 -21.97 -3.48 27.39
C THR A 254 -22.80 -4.54 26.69
N SER A 255 -24.12 -4.43 26.65
CA SER A 255 -24.95 -5.38 25.89
C SER A 255 -24.67 -5.25 24.39
N SER A 256 -24.83 -6.32 23.62
CA SER A 256 -24.63 -6.28 22.16
C SER A 256 -25.49 -5.20 21.49
N ALA A 257 -26.72 -4.96 21.98
CA ALA A 257 -27.61 -3.92 21.49
C ALA A 257 -27.07 -2.50 21.78
N ASN A 258 -26.59 -2.24 23.01
CA ASN A 258 -26.02 -0.94 23.37
C ASN A 258 -24.75 -0.67 22.56
N ARG A 259 -23.87 -1.66 22.43
CA ARG A 259 -22.64 -1.52 21.64
C ARG A 259 -22.93 -1.21 20.18
N LEU A 260 -23.94 -1.84 19.57
CA LEU A 260 -24.35 -1.53 18.19
C LEU A 260 -24.89 -0.09 18.05
N ALA A 261 -25.70 0.37 19.00
CA ALA A 261 -26.21 1.74 19.01
C ALA A 261 -25.09 2.77 19.19
N ASP A 262 -24.20 2.55 20.16
CA ASP A 262 -23.01 3.39 20.42
C ASP A 262 -22.10 3.44 19.19
N THR A 263 -21.88 2.29 18.56
CA THR A 263 -21.10 2.14 17.32
C THR A 263 -21.73 2.98 16.21
N THR A 264 -23.04 2.91 16.01
CA THR A 264 -23.71 3.72 14.98
C THR A 264 -23.56 5.23 15.22
N GLN A 265 -23.74 5.68 16.46
CA GLN A 265 -23.67 7.11 16.80
C GLN A 265 -22.24 7.66 16.81
N ASN A 266 -21.28 6.89 17.31
CA ASN A 266 -19.87 7.26 17.28
C ASN A 266 -19.33 7.33 15.85
N LEU A 267 -19.78 6.44 14.95
CA LEU A 267 -19.44 6.52 13.53
C LEU A 267 -19.95 7.81 12.88
N ALA A 268 -21.20 8.18 13.17
CA ALA A 268 -21.76 9.45 12.68
C ALA A 268 -20.95 10.65 13.19
N THR A 269 -20.52 10.62 14.45
CA THR A 269 -19.66 11.65 15.05
C THR A 269 -18.32 11.75 14.32
N LEU A 270 -17.64 10.62 14.07
CA LEU A 270 -16.34 10.62 13.40
C LEU A 270 -16.44 11.04 11.92
N ARG A 271 -17.54 10.74 11.23
CA ARG A 271 -17.79 11.25 9.87
C ARG A 271 -17.96 12.77 9.80
N ASN A 272 -18.33 13.43 10.89
CA ASN A 272 -18.35 14.90 10.93
C ASN A 272 -16.96 15.52 11.12
N VAL A 273 -15.96 14.70 11.42
CA VAL A 273 -14.58 15.14 11.73
C VAL A 273 -13.59 14.73 10.64
N PHE A 274 -13.70 13.51 10.11
CA PHE A 274 -12.83 13.04 9.04
C PHE A 274 -13.39 13.45 7.68
N ALA A 275 -12.55 14.04 6.83
CA ALA A 275 -12.92 14.38 5.45
C ALA A 275 -12.77 13.19 4.48
N THR A 276 -11.92 12.21 4.82
CA THR A 276 -11.68 11.00 4.00
C THR A 276 -12.11 9.75 4.75
N GLU A 277 -12.97 8.96 4.12
CA GLU A 277 -13.38 7.62 4.56
C GLU A 277 -13.10 6.60 3.46
N ILE A 278 -12.43 5.50 3.82
CA ILE A 278 -12.37 4.28 3.01
C ILE A 278 -13.16 3.18 3.71
N THR A 279 -13.90 2.38 2.94
CA THR A 279 -14.72 1.29 3.45
C THR A 279 -14.26 -0.02 2.84
N PHE A 280 -14.11 -1.06 3.65
CA PHE A 280 -13.81 -2.40 3.19
C PHE A 280 -15.05 -3.28 3.20
N THR A 281 -15.14 -4.18 2.22
CA THR A 281 -16.21 -5.18 2.12
C THR A 281 -15.64 -6.56 1.83
N GLY A 282 -16.41 -7.60 2.08
CA GLY A 282 -16.04 -8.98 1.72
C GLY A 282 -14.75 -9.46 2.39
N GLY A 283 -14.47 -8.95 3.59
CA GLY A 283 -13.31 -9.27 4.40
C GLY A 283 -11.98 -8.66 3.97
N ALA A 284 -12.02 -7.64 3.11
CA ALA A 284 -10.86 -6.83 2.78
C ALA A 284 -10.38 -5.97 3.97
N SER A 285 -9.11 -5.55 3.94
CA SER A 285 -8.43 -4.82 5.03
C SER A 285 -7.17 -4.11 4.54
N ILE A 286 -6.52 -3.35 5.42
CA ILE A 286 -5.14 -2.89 5.19
C ILE A 286 -4.18 -3.92 5.80
N LYS A 287 -3.22 -4.39 5.00
CA LYS A 287 -2.18 -5.32 5.45
C LYS A 287 -0.82 -4.77 5.07
N GLY A 288 0.19 -5.02 5.90
CA GLY A 288 1.55 -4.65 5.52
C GLY A 288 2.65 -5.33 6.31
N GLN A 289 3.85 -5.20 5.74
CA GLN A 289 5.10 -5.69 6.32
C GLN A 289 6.23 -4.70 5.97
N GLY A 290 7.23 -4.62 6.83
CA GLY A 290 8.27 -3.59 6.74
C GLY A 290 7.82 -2.23 7.29
N ALA A 291 8.66 -1.21 7.12
CA ALA A 291 8.32 0.14 7.56
C ALA A 291 7.43 0.84 6.53
N ILE A 292 6.46 1.63 6.99
CA ILE A 292 5.76 2.64 6.18
C ILE A 292 6.02 4.04 6.78
N GLY A 293 6.01 5.09 5.96
CA GLY A 293 6.17 6.46 6.43
C GLY A 293 5.04 6.91 7.35
N GLY A 294 3.81 6.43 7.10
CA GLY A 294 2.69 6.56 8.03
C GLY A 294 1.34 6.57 7.34
N ILE A 295 0.28 6.42 8.14
CA ILE A 295 -1.11 6.64 7.74
C ILE A 295 -1.68 7.77 8.58
N GLN A 296 -2.29 8.75 7.93
CA GLN A 296 -2.75 9.97 8.57
C GLN A 296 -4.15 10.42 8.11
N ASP A 297 -4.93 11.01 9.03
CA ASP A 297 -6.20 11.70 8.77
C ASP A 297 -7.24 10.84 8.03
N LEU A 298 -7.39 9.58 8.46
CA LEU A 298 -8.18 8.59 7.75
C LEU A 298 -9.21 7.90 8.66
N LEU A 299 -10.47 7.89 8.21
CA LEU A 299 -11.51 7.01 8.74
C LEU A 299 -11.56 5.73 7.89
N ILE A 300 -11.43 4.59 8.54
CA ILE A 300 -11.38 3.26 7.93
C ILE A 300 -12.55 2.45 8.48
N THR A 301 -13.49 2.07 7.62
CA THR A 301 -14.71 1.36 8.03
C THR A 301 -14.82 -0.01 7.34
N SER A 302 -15.66 -0.88 7.88
CA SER A 302 -15.99 -2.17 7.29
C SER A 302 -17.51 -2.43 7.31
N ASP A 303 -17.94 -3.39 6.50
CA ASP A 303 -19.29 -3.97 6.51
C ASP A 303 -19.52 -4.98 7.66
N GLY A 304 -18.58 -5.11 8.60
CA GLY A 304 -18.63 -6.11 9.67
C GLY A 304 -17.90 -7.40 9.33
N THR A 305 -17.46 -7.57 8.08
CA THR A 305 -16.74 -8.75 7.63
C THR A 305 -15.23 -8.54 7.64
N GLY A 306 -14.49 -9.66 7.65
CA GLY A 306 -13.03 -9.66 7.59
C GLY A 306 -12.32 -9.86 8.92
N PRO A 307 -10.99 -10.03 8.85
CA PRO A 307 -10.14 -10.10 10.03
C PRO A 307 -9.96 -8.68 10.57
N ASP A 308 -8.76 -8.14 10.53
CA ASP A 308 -8.44 -6.86 11.17
C ASP A 308 -8.61 -5.67 10.21
N GLY A 309 -8.88 -4.47 10.74
CA GLY A 309 -8.91 -3.25 9.94
C GLY A 309 -7.55 -2.88 9.38
N ILE A 310 -6.55 -2.85 10.25
CA ILE A 310 -5.13 -2.74 9.89
C ILE A 310 -4.38 -3.90 10.54
N ALA A 311 -3.73 -4.74 9.73
CA ALA A 311 -2.85 -5.82 10.19
C ALA A 311 -1.41 -5.58 9.76
N TRP A 312 -0.47 -5.50 10.70
CA TRP A 312 0.95 -5.26 10.41
C TRP A 312 1.84 -6.38 10.98
N GLN A 313 2.65 -7.01 10.14
CA GLN A 313 3.38 -8.25 10.48
C GLN A 313 4.87 -8.05 10.79
N SER A 314 5.47 -6.95 10.37
CA SER A 314 6.86 -6.61 10.68
C SER A 314 7.13 -5.13 10.42
N GLY A 315 8.22 -4.59 10.98
CA GLY A 315 8.64 -3.21 10.77
C GLY A 315 7.85 -2.19 11.59
N THR A 316 7.70 -0.97 11.06
CA THR A 316 7.10 0.16 11.79
C THR A 316 5.90 0.72 11.03
N LEU A 317 4.79 0.89 11.75
CA LEU A 317 3.56 1.52 11.26
C LEU A 317 3.26 2.78 12.09
N PRO A 318 3.58 3.98 11.59
CA PRO A 318 3.12 5.22 12.19
C PRO A 318 1.65 5.48 11.86
N LEU A 319 0.82 5.74 12.87
CA LEU A 319 -0.56 6.21 12.69
C LEU A 319 -0.72 7.60 13.32
N THR A 320 -1.32 8.53 12.59
CA THR A 320 -1.62 9.87 13.09
C THR A 320 -3.06 10.23 12.81
N ARG A 321 -3.90 10.35 13.86
CA ARG A 321 -5.32 10.70 13.68
C ARG A 321 -6.02 9.72 12.72
N VAL A 322 -6.08 8.46 13.11
CA VAL A 322 -6.68 7.38 12.32
C VAL A 322 -7.77 6.70 13.13
N ALA A 323 -8.88 6.37 12.50
CA ALA A 323 -9.99 5.65 13.12
C ALA A 323 -10.31 4.37 12.34
N THR A 324 -10.39 3.22 13.01
CA THR A 324 -10.87 1.95 12.45
C THR A 324 -12.21 1.57 13.05
N PHE A 325 -13.14 1.09 12.23
CA PHE A 325 -14.53 0.92 12.63
C PHE A 325 -15.18 -0.36 12.09
N GLY A 326 -15.73 -1.19 12.98
CA GLY A 326 -16.67 -2.25 12.59
C GLY A 326 -16.02 -3.47 11.91
N PHE A 327 -14.79 -3.86 12.24
CA PHE A 327 -14.15 -5.04 11.65
C PHE A 327 -14.50 -6.35 12.37
N GLY A 328 -14.49 -7.47 11.66
CA GLY A 328 -14.79 -8.81 12.21
C GLY A 328 -13.68 -9.40 13.08
N GLY A 329 -12.47 -8.83 13.06
CA GLY A 329 -11.33 -9.12 13.93
C GLY A 329 -10.98 -7.92 14.79
N CYS A 330 -9.72 -7.49 14.77
CA CYS A 330 -9.26 -6.31 15.49
C CYS A 330 -9.44 -5.02 14.68
N GLY A 331 -9.57 -3.86 15.33
CA GLY A 331 -9.45 -2.58 14.62
C GLY A 331 -8.04 -2.41 14.05
N VAL A 332 -7.03 -2.54 14.92
CA VAL A 332 -5.61 -2.53 14.56
C VAL A 332 -4.90 -3.69 15.25
N GLN A 333 -4.23 -4.53 14.49
CA GLN A 333 -3.39 -5.62 14.96
C GLN A 333 -1.95 -5.44 14.51
N VAL A 334 -1.01 -5.56 15.45
CA VAL A 334 0.43 -5.67 15.16
C VAL A 334 1.00 -6.97 15.70
N ASN A 335 1.67 -7.72 14.82
CA ASN A 335 2.39 -8.95 15.10
C ASN A 335 3.86 -8.72 14.75
N ASN A 336 4.81 -8.98 15.65
CA ASN A 336 6.25 -8.76 15.41
C ASN A 336 6.60 -7.38 14.79
N ALA A 337 5.77 -6.36 15.04
CA ALA A 337 5.86 -5.04 14.44
C ALA A 337 5.70 -3.95 15.50
N THR A 338 6.09 -2.72 15.17
CA THR A 338 5.91 -1.54 16.03
C THR A 338 4.89 -0.59 15.44
N LEU A 339 3.76 -0.42 16.12
CA LEU A 339 2.81 0.66 15.89
C LEU A 339 3.25 1.91 16.65
N LEU A 340 3.43 3.03 15.96
CA LEU A 340 3.72 4.33 16.55
C LEU A 340 2.51 5.25 16.39
N MET A 341 1.76 5.48 17.46
CA MET A 341 0.59 6.36 17.43
C MET A 341 0.97 7.79 17.81
N SER A 342 0.53 8.75 17.00
CA SER A 342 0.60 10.18 17.28
C SER A 342 -0.78 10.83 17.18
N GLY A 343 -1.09 11.76 18.10
CA GLY A 343 -2.45 12.29 18.23
C GLY A 343 -3.45 11.22 18.70
N THR A 344 -4.74 11.42 18.41
CA THR A 344 -5.80 10.49 18.86
C THR A 344 -6.12 9.46 17.78
N CYS A 345 -5.99 8.18 18.10
CA CYS A 345 -6.36 7.06 17.24
C CYS A 345 -7.55 6.30 17.84
N TYR A 346 -8.48 5.84 17.00
CA TYR A 346 -9.72 5.17 17.43
C TYR A 346 -9.81 3.76 16.85
N ALA A 347 -10.32 2.82 17.65
CA ALA A 347 -10.73 1.50 17.21
C ALA A 347 -12.06 1.11 17.86
N ILE A 348 -13.16 1.17 17.11
CA ILE A 348 -14.51 1.11 17.67
C ILE A 348 -15.37 0.04 16.99
N GLY A 349 -16.13 -0.70 17.78
CA GLY A 349 -17.16 -1.61 17.28
C GLY A 349 -16.60 -2.86 16.57
N ASN A 350 -15.38 -3.29 16.88
CA ASN A 350 -14.77 -4.47 16.28
C ASN A 350 -15.18 -5.74 17.04
N THR A 351 -15.19 -6.89 16.36
CA THR A 351 -15.67 -8.14 16.98
C THR A 351 -14.66 -8.76 17.96
N GLN A 352 -13.36 -8.60 17.72
CA GLN A 352 -12.32 -9.03 18.66
C GLN A 352 -11.87 -7.85 19.54
N ALA A 353 -10.74 -7.22 19.21
CA ALA A 353 -10.18 -6.12 20.00
C ALA A 353 -10.25 -4.79 19.23
N GLY A 354 -10.23 -3.65 19.92
CA GLY A 354 -9.91 -2.40 19.24
C GLY A 354 -8.47 -2.38 18.76
N PHE A 355 -7.53 -2.50 19.71
CA PHE A 355 -6.09 -2.56 19.43
C PHE A 355 -5.50 -3.87 19.96
N GLN A 356 -4.65 -4.52 19.17
CA GLN A 356 -3.99 -5.76 19.57
C GLN A 356 -2.49 -5.74 19.28
N ALA A 357 -1.69 -6.01 20.32
CA ALA A 357 -0.27 -6.28 20.23
C ALA A 357 -0.04 -7.77 20.50
N ALA A 358 0.28 -8.56 19.48
CA ALA A 358 0.48 -10.00 19.62
C ALA A 358 1.86 -10.43 19.09
N ALA A 359 2.32 -11.62 19.51
CA ALA A 359 3.57 -12.23 19.03
C ALA A 359 4.74 -11.24 18.98
N GLY A 360 5.12 -10.64 20.12
CA GLY A 360 6.20 -9.67 20.20
C GLY A 360 5.91 -8.31 19.54
N GLY A 361 4.67 -8.01 19.15
CA GLY A 361 4.27 -6.70 18.64
C GLY A 361 4.30 -5.61 19.72
N PHE A 362 4.57 -4.38 19.31
CA PHE A 362 4.63 -3.19 20.16
C PHE A 362 3.61 -2.15 19.68
N ILE A 363 2.80 -1.63 20.60
CA ILE A 363 1.99 -0.43 20.37
C ILE A 363 2.51 0.67 21.27
N LEU A 364 3.10 1.69 20.65
CA LEU A 364 3.73 2.80 21.36
C LEU A 364 2.99 4.10 21.05
N THR A 365 2.64 4.84 22.09
CA THR A 365 2.07 6.18 22.00
C THR A 365 3.16 7.24 22.11
N THR A 366 3.14 8.25 21.25
CA THR A 366 3.97 9.45 21.43
C THR A 366 3.40 10.34 22.54
N LEU A 367 4.16 11.36 22.94
CA LEU A 367 3.69 12.32 23.95
C LEU A 367 2.38 12.96 23.46
N ASN A 368 1.37 12.99 24.33
CA ASN A 368 0.01 13.47 24.06
C ASN A 368 -0.82 12.61 23.07
N ALA A 369 -0.31 11.47 22.61
CA ALA A 369 -1.12 10.55 21.84
C ALA A 369 -2.14 9.83 22.75
N VAL A 370 -3.33 9.57 22.22
CA VAL A 370 -4.43 8.90 22.92
C VAL A 370 -4.93 7.76 22.06
N ALA A 371 -4.96 6.55 22.61
CA ALA A 371 -5.59 5.40 21.98
C ALA A 371 -6.99 5.22 22.56
N VAL A 372 -8.02 5.26 21.73
CA VAL A 372 -9.42 5.16 22.13
C VAL A 372 -10.03 3.89 21.56
N SER A 373 -10.49 3.00 22.43
CA SER A 373 -11.08 1.73 22.07
C SER A 373 -12.46 1.56 22.73
N LEU A 374 -13.50 1.44 21.91
CA LEU A 374 -14.89 1.50 22.39
C LEU A 374 -15.78 0.44 21.75
N SER A 375 -16.76 -0.03 22.50
CA SER A 375 -17.89 -0.83 21.99
C SER A 375 -17.47 -2.10 21.23
N ASN A 376 -16.25 -2.61 21.43
CA ASN A 376 -15.81 -3.86 20.82
C ASN A 376 -16.50 -5.05 21.48
N THR A 377 -16.71 -6.14 20.74
CA THR A 377 -17.44 -7.30 21.26
C THR A 377 -16.66 -8.06 22.33
N THR A 378 -15.34 -8.12 22.25
CA THR A 378 -14.52 -8.69 23.34
C THR A 378 -13.70 -7.62 24.06
N LEU A 379 -12.61 -7.15 23.47
CA LEU A 379 -11.59 -6.39 24.20
C LEU A 379 -11.48 -4.94 23.72
N GLY A 380 -11.18 -4.02 24.63
CA GLY A 380 -10.67 -2.72 24.22
C GLY A 380 -9.25 -2.82 23.66
N PHE A 381 -8.34 -3.34 24.47
CA PHE A 381 -6.93 -3.56 24.13
C PHE A 381 -6.52 -4.99 24.48
N GLY A 382 -5.93 -5.71 23.53
CA GLY A 382 -5.40 -7.07 23.72
C GLY A 382 -3.88 -7.10 23.61
N VAL A 383 -3.19 -7.70 24.59
CA VAL A 383 -1.73 -7.87 24.59
C VAL A 383 -1.38 -9.34 24.79
N PHE A 384 -0.97 -10.02 23.73
CA PHE A 384 -0.73 -11.48 23.73
C PHE A 384 0.75 -11.76 23.38
N GLY A 385 1.61 -11.70 24.39
CA GLY A 385 3.07 -11.75 24.20
C GLY A 385 3.67 -10.48 23.57
N GLY A 386 2.94 -9.37 23.57
CA GLY A 386 3.38 -8.06 23.05
C GLY A 386 3.56 -7.00 24.14
N VAL A 387 3.65 -5.74 23.72
CA VAL A 387 3.78 -4.58 24.63
C VAL A 387 2.88 -3.43 24.18
N ILE A 388 2.19 -2.80 25.13
CA ILE A 388 1.58 -1.47 24.95
C ILE A 388 2.24 -0.50 25.93
N ALA A 389 2.85 0.56 25.41
CA ALA A 389 3.58 1.54 26.21
C ALA A 389 3.58 2.94 25.56
N SER A 390 4.27 3.90 26.17
CA SER A 390 4.63 5.17 25.53
C SER A 390 6.08 5.12 25.03
N THR A 391 6.39 5.89 23.99
CA THR A 391 7.73 6.04 23.40
C THR A 391 8.66 6.93 24.22
N ALA A 392 8.12 7.86 25.01
CA ALA A 392 8.96 8.70 25.86
C ALA A 392 9.49 7.86 27.02
N LEU A 393 10.81 7.86 27.24
CA LEU A 393 11.43 7.31 28.43
C LEU A 393 10.81 8.00 29.67
N GLY A 394 9.83 7.35 30.30
CA GLY A 394 9.06 7.89 31.42
C GLY A 394 7.67 8.46 31.07
N GLY A 395 7.31 8.55 29.78
CA GLY A 395 5.93 8.79 29.37
C GLY A 395 5.08 7.55 29.61
N LEU A 396 3.80 7.75 29.91
CA LEU A 396 2.85 6.67 30.07
C LEU A 396 1.81 6.78 28.94
N ALA A 397 1.36 5.65 28.39
CA ALA A 397 0.39 5.65 27.31
C ALA A 397 -0.99 6.08 27.82
N THR A 398 -1.71 6.93 27.09
CA THR A 398 -3.10 7.26 27.44
C THR A 398 -4.04 6.33 26.69
N LEU A 399 -4.64 5.39 27.43
CA LEU A 399 -5.52 4.35 26.90
C LEU A 399 -6.95 4.56 27.40
N HIS A 400 -7.92 4.70 26.50
CA HIS A 400 -9.34 4.85 26.82
C HIS A 400 -10.09 3.60 26.33
N ALA A 401 -10.42 2.67 27.23
CA ALA A 401 -11.11 1.42 26.93
C ALA A 401 -12.51 1.41 27.57
N ARG A 402 -13.57 1.60 26.79
CA ARG A 402 -14.93 1.70 27.37
C ARG A 402 -16.02 0.96 26.60
N GLY A 403 -17.02 0.45 27.30
CA GLY A 403 -18.19 -0.17 26.65
C GLY A 403 -17.89 -1.50 25.95
N ASN A 404 -16.73 -2.13 26.20
CA ASN A 404 -16.37 -3.39 25.55
C ASN A 404 -17.17 -4.56 26.16
N GLY A 405 -17.46 -5.58 25.37
CA GLY A 405 -18.30 -6.71 25.81
C GLY A 405 -17.65 -7.62 26.85
N SER A 406 -16.33 -7.69 26.88
CA SER A 406 -15.53 -8.36 27.90
C SER A 406 -14.62 -7.33 28.58
N ASP A 407 -13.30 -7.48 28.54
CA ASP A 407 -12.39 -6.62 29.29
C ASP A 407 -12.06 -5.32 28.54
N GLY A 408 -11.82 -4.25 29.29
CA GLY A 408 -11.29 -3.01 28.69
C GLY A 408 -9.86 -3.21 28.20
N VAL A 409 -8.98 -3.74 29.05
CA VAL A 409 -7.61 -4.09 28.69
C VAL A 409 -7.30 -5.48 29.18
N GLN A 410 -6.81 -6.34 28.29
CA GLN A 410 -6.35 -7.68 28.63
C GLN A 410 -4.89 -7.87 28.19
N ALA A 411 -4.07 -8.42 29.07
CA ALA A 411 -2.70 -8.80 28.79
C ALA A 411 -2.41 -10.24 29.25
N SER A 412 -1.86 -11.06 28.36
CA SER A 412 -1.43 -12.44 28.60
C SER A 412 0.00 -12.60 28.10
N GLY A 413 0.94 -12.86 29.01
CA GLY A 413 2.37 -12.99 28.68
C GLY A 413 3.06 -11.74 28.12
N GLY A 414 2.42 -10.57 28.23
CA GLY A 414 2.92 -9.30 27.68
C GLY A 414 3.05 -8.18 28.72
N ARG A 415 3.25 -6.95 28.27
CA ARG A 415 3.36 -5.76 29.15
C ARG A 415 2.41 -4.64 28.75
N VAL A 416 1.77 -4.02 29.74
CA VAL A 416 0.98 -2.79 29.56
C VAL A 416 1.53 -1.71 30.48
N THR A 417 1.67 -0.50 29.95
CA THR A 417 2.04 0.69 30.72
C THR A 417 1.08 1.83 30.40
N ALA A 418 0.35 2.31 31.41
CA ALA A 418 -0.73 3.28 31.22
C ALA A 418 -0.62 4.50 32.15
N SER A 419 -1.03 5.66 31.62
CA SER A 419 -0.93 6.97 32.24
C SER A 419 -2.07 7.27 33.21
N SER A 420 -1.96 8.39 33.92
CA SER A 420 -3.02 8.85 34.82
C SER A 420 -4.26 9.32 34.07
N ALA A 421 -4.11 9.65 32.79
CA ALA A 421 -5.21 9.97 31.90
C ALA A 421 -5.87 8.72 31.30
N SER A 422 -5.35 7.51 31.59
CA SER A 422 -5.93 6.26 31.09
C SER A 422 -7.20 5.89 31.86
N VAL A 423 -8.20 5.43 31.11
CA VAL A 423 -9.52 5.08 31.62
C VAL A 423 -9.91 3.73 31.05
N SER A 424 -10.25 2.78 31.92
CA SER A 424 -10.91 1.54 31.54
C SER A 424 -12.26 1.42 32.27
N SER A 425 -13.36 1.72 31.60
CA SER A 425 -14.66 1.83 32.27
C SER A 425 -15.85 1.27 31.52
N SER A 426 -16.89 0.87 32.25
CA SER A 426 -18.13 0.37 31.67
C SER A 426 -17.91 -0.81 30.72
N ASN A 427 -16.99 -1.73 31.05
CA ASN A 427 -16.74 -2.95 30.29
C ASN A 427 -17.51 -4.14 30.89
N GLY A 428 -17.86 -5.12 30.06
CA GLY A 428 -18.69 -6.27 30.45
C GLY A 428 -17.94 -7.32 31.30
N GLY A 429 -16.61 -7.27 31.27
CA GLY A 429 -15.71 -7.99 32.16
C GLY A 429 -14.94 -7.03 33.05
N HIS A 430 -13.62 -7.15 33.07
CA HIS A 430 -12.73 -6.39 33.91
C HIS A 430 -12.32 -5.05 33.29
N GLY A 431 -11.88 -4.11 34.13
CA GLY A 431 -11.21 -2.91 33.64
C GLY A 431 -9.85 -3.27 33.05
N TRP A 432 -8.99 -3.85 33.86
CA TRP A 432 -7.64 -4.27 33.50
C TRP A 432 -7.40 -5.73 33.93
N ASN A 433 -7.16 -6.62 32.98
CA ASN A 433 -6.98 -8.05 33.19
C ASN A 433 -5.58 -8.52 32.80
N PHE A 434 -4.80 -9.01 33.76
CA PHE A 434 -3.45 -9.53 33.54
C PHE A 434 -3.40 -11.02 33.87
N THR A 435 -2.91 -11.81 32.93
CA THR A 435 -2.78 -13.27 33.05
C THR A 435 -1.43 -13.77 32.54
N ALA A 436 -1.08 -15.01 32.84
CA ALA A 436 0.04 -15.76 32.27
C ALA A 436 1.38 -14.99 32.28
N ASN A 437 1.84 -14.57 33.46
CA ASN A 437 3.07 -13.76 33.63
C ASN A 437 3.05 -12.37 32.97
N ALA A 438 1.88 -11.83 32.64
CA ALA A 438 1.79 -10.47 32.14
C ALA A 438 2.20 -9.43 33.20
N ASN A 439 2.69 -8.28 32.73
CA ASN A 439 3.15 -7.18 33.57
C ASN A 439 2.33 -5.91 33.34
N GLY A 440 1.74 -5.36 34.41
CA GLY A 440 1.04 -4.08 34.39
C GLY A 440 1.79 -3.00 35.15
N TYR A 441 1.90 -1.80 34.58
CA TYR A 441 2.39 -0.61 35.27
C TYR A 441 1.46 0.57 35.05
N PHE A 442 0.87 1.08 36.12
CA PHE A 442 -0.10 2.16 36.10
C PHE A 442 0.27 3.26 37.08
N VAL A 443 0.10 4.51 36.64
CA VAL A 443 0.17 5.65 37.55
C VAL A 443 -1.06 6.50 37.31
N GLY A 444 -2.00 6.54 38.26
CA GLY A 444 -3.20 7.37 38.21
C GLY A 444 -4.36 6.84 37.35
N ALA A 445 -4.21 5.68 36.70
CA ALA A 445 -5.22 5.15 35.80
C ALA A 445 -6.55 4.87 36.53
N ALA A 446 -7.66 5.12 35.84
CA ALA A 446 -9.00 4.88 36.35
C ALA A 446 -9.57 3.56 35.80
N ALA A 447 -10.15 2.75 36.69
CA ALA A 447 -10.90 1.56 36.34
C ALA A 447 -12.29 1.64 36.99
N ALA A 448 -13.32 2.09 36.27
CA ALA A 448 -14.61 2.46 36.87
C ALA A 448 -15.81 1.76 36.22
N SER A 449 -16.79 1.35 37.03
CA SER A 449 -18.09 0.84 36.57
C SER A 449 -18.01 -0.38 35.65
N ASN A 450 -16.97 -1.20 35.78
CA ASN A 450 -16.85 -2.47 35.06
C ASN A 450 -17.70 -3.54 35.74
N ALA A 451 -18.28 -4.45 34.97
CA ALA A 451 -19.13 -5.52 35.51
C ALA A 451 -18.32 -6.57 36.29
N GLY A 452 -17.05 -6.78 35.95
CA GLY A 452 -16.09 -7.55 36.73
C GLY A 452 -15.27 -6.67 37.68
N SER A 453 -14.04 -7.11 37.95
CA SER A 453 -13.07 -6.38 38.78
C SER A 453 -12.49 -5.15 38.08
N GLY A 454 -12.10 -4.13 38.86
CA GLY A 454 -11.39 -2.96 38.33
C GLY A 454 -10.03 -3.34 37.74
N VAL A 455 -9.18 -3.94 38.56
CA VAL A 455 -7.88 -4.50 38.17
C VAL A 455 -7.81 -5.96 38.66
N ILE A 456 -7.37 -6.87 37.79
CA ILE A 456 -7.15 -8.27 38.13
C ILE A 456 -5.78 -8.76 37.66
N ALA A 457 -5.09 -9.51 38.52
CA ALA A 457 -3.83 -10.20 38.23
C ALA A 457 -3.97 -11.69 38.56
N GLN A 458 -3.70 -12.55 37.57
CA GLN A 458 -3.84 -14.00 37.68
C GLN A 458 -2.65 -14.74 37.06
N PHE A 459 -2.46 -16.02 37.43
CA PHE A 459 -1.50 -16.93 36.81
C PHE A 459 -0.09 -16.32 36.74
N SER A 460 0.43 -15.93 37.91
CA SER A 460 1.76 -15.29 38.07
C SER A 460 1.93 -13.93 37.37
N ALA A 461 0.85 -13.27 36.96
CA ALA A 461 0.92 -11.89 36.49
C ALA A 461 1.30 -10.92 37.62
N SER A 462 2.02 -9.85 37.27
CA SER A 462 2.47 -8.82 38.22
C SER A 462 1.96 -7.45 37.80
N VAL A 463 1.32 -6.73 38.71
CA VAL A 463 0.74 -5.41 38.45
C VAL A 463 1.24 -4.41 39.49
N ASN A 464 1.79 -3.29 39.04
CA ASN A 464 2.06 -2.13 39.87
C ASN A 464 1.02 -1.05 39.58
N ALA A 465 0.12 -0.81 40.52
CA ALA A 465 -1.01 0.12 40.42
C ALA A 465 -0.82 1.30 41.37
N GLN A 466 -0.14 2.36 40.90
CA GLN A 466 0.12 3.56 41.69
C GLN A 466 -1.00 4.58 41.49
N ASN A 467 -1.52 5.17 42.55
CA ASN A 467 -2.53 6.23 42.53
C ASN A 467 -3.79 5.92 41.70
N THR A 468 -4.09 4.64 41.47
CA THR A 468 -5.21 4.21 40.64
C THR A 468 -6.54 4.32 41.40
N THR A 469 -7.60 4.67 40.66
CA THR A 469 -8.97 4.61 41.20
C THR A 469 -9.64 3.34 40.70
N GLY A 470 -9.89 2.40 41.59
CA GLY A 470 -10.56 1.13 41.28
C GLY A 470 -12.00 1.17 41.77
N ALA A 471 -12.95 1.36 40.85
CA ALA A 471 -14.37 1.16 41.08
C ALA A 471 -14.88 -0.01 40.24
N GLY A 472 -14.87 -1.22 40.81
CA GLY A 472 -15.58 -2.36 40.26
C GLY A 472 -17.04 -2.31 40.71
N ASN A 473 -18.00 -2.46 39.78
CA ASN A 473 -19.41 -2.52 40.13
C ASN A 473 -19.88 -3.93 40.50
N GLY A 474 -19.11 -4.99 40.19
CA GLY A 474 -19.61 -6.36 40.34
C GLY A 474 -18.83 -7.32 41.24
N THR A 475 -17.56 -7.07 41.61
CA THR A 475 -16.85 -8.00 42.54
C THR A 475 -15.78 -7.32 43.40
N TYR A 476 -14.65 -6.90 42.82
CA TYR A 476 -13.53 -6.30 43.56
C TYR A 476 -12.95 -5.09 42.83
N ALA A 477 -12.47 -4.08 43.57
CA ALA A 477 -11.66 -3.03 42.95
C ALA A 477 -10.32 -3.59 42.44
N TYR A 478 -9.68 -4.43 43.26
CA TYR A 478 -8.42 -5.13 42.95
C TYR A 478 -8.55 -6.62 43.32
N LEU A 479 -8.21 -7.51 42.40
CA LEU A 479 -8.27 -8.96 42.59
C LEU A 479 -6.94 -9.60 42.18
N ALA A 480 -6.26 -10.24 43.12
CA ALA A 480 -5.15 -11.14 42.83
C ALA A 480 -5.60 -12.58 43.09
N THR A 481 -5.26 -13.52 42.20
CA THR A 481 -5.53 -14.96 42.36
C THR A 481 -4.48 -15.78 41.59
N ASP A 482 -4.39 -17.08 41.85
CA ASP A 482 -3.58 -18.05 41.08
C ASP A 482 -2.11 -17.61 40.92
N GLY A 483 -1.52 -17.16 42.02
CA GLY A 483 -0.14 -16.64 42.06
C GLY A 483 0.03 -15.21 41.51
N GLY A 484 -1.05 -14.53 41.14
CA GLY A 484 -1.00 -13.13 40.71
C GLY A 484 -0.55 -12.18 41.83
N TYR A 485 0.12 -11.10 41.46
CA TYR A 485 0.68 -10.09 42.37
C TYR A 485 0.19 -8.69 41.97
N ILE A 486 -0.36 -7.94 42.93
CA ILE A 486 -0.69 -6.52 42.77
C ILE A 486 0.04 -5.71 43.85
N SER A 487 0.96 -4.85 43.46
CA SER A 487 1.48 -3.79 44.32
C SER A 487 0.68 -2.53 44.10
N ARG A 488 0.04 -2.02 45.15
CA ARG A 488 -0.74 -0.79 45.09
C ARG A 488 -0.13 0.25 46.02
N SER A 489 0.14 1.43 45.50
CA SER A 489 0.56 2.58 46.30
C SER A 489 -0.33 3.78 46.05
N GLY A 490 -1.03 4.27 47.08
CA GLY A 490 -1.96 5.41 46.97
C GLY A 490 -3.28 5.11 46.23
N GLY A 491 -3.99 6.18 45.85
CA GLY A 491 -5.27 6.14 45.10
C GLY A 491 -6.51 5.84 45.96
N THR A 492 -7.67 5.74 45.31
CA THR A 492 -8.97 5.52 45.96
C THR A 492 -9.51 4.12 45.66
N VAL A 493 -9.95 3.42 46.70
CA VAL A 493 -10.72 2.16 46.58
C VAL A 493 -12.19 2.51 46.77
N ALA A 494 -13.01 2.31 45.75
CA ALA A 494 -14.45 2.57 45.83
C ALA A 494 -15.21 1.34 45.31
N GLY A 495 -15.75 0.49 46.17
CA GLY A 495 -16.49 -0.71 45.74
C GLY A 495 -16.99 -1.56 46.89
N ALA A 496 -17.92 -2.49 46.61
CA ALA A 496 -18.63 -3.30 47.60
C ALA A 496 -17.72 -4.25 48.41
N SER A 497 -16.56 -4.63 47.86
CA SER A 497 -15.47 -5.26 48.59
C SER A 497 -14.13 -4.69 48.09
N GLY A 498 -13.37 -4.05 48.98
CA GLY A 498 -12.25 -3.19 48.60
C GLY A 498 -11.10 -3.94 47.91
N THR A 499 -10.79 -5.15 48.36
CA THR A 499 -9.71 -6.00 47.83
C THR A 499 -10.09 -7.47 48.03
N SER A 500 -9.50 -8.37 47.24
CA SER A 500 -9.59 -9.81 47.53
C SER A 500 -8.98 -10.15 48.91
N PRO A 501 -9.33 -11.31 49.52
CA PRO A 501 -8.89 -11.66 50.87
C PRO A 501 -7.36 -11.67 51.02
N ALA A 502 -6.88 -11.37 52.23
CA ALA A 502 -5.46 -11.42 52.57
C ALA A 502 -4.78 -12.75 52.19
N VAL A 503 -3.46 -12.70 51.98
CA VAL A 503 -2.59 -13.82 51.62
C VAL A 503 -2.87 -15.03 52.53
N GLY A 504 -3.03 -16.22 51.93
CA GLY A 504 -3.20 -17.48 52.66
C GLY A 504 -4.63 -17.78 53.12
N ASN A 505 -5.60 -16.91 52.88
CA ASN A 505 -7.01 -17.24 53.06
C ASN A 505 -7.47 -18.27 52.01
N ALA A 506 -8.29 -19.23 52.44
CA ALA A 506 -8.93 -20.19 51.56
C ALA A 506 -9.67 -19.45 50.43
N GLY A 507 -9.30 -19.73 49.18
CA GLY A 507 -9.90 -19.12 47.98
C GLY A 507 -9.04 -18.07 47.25
N ASN A 508 -7.88 -17.65 47.77
CA ASN A 508 -6.98 -16.72 47.08
C ASN A 508 -5.93 -17.43 46.18
N SER A 509 -5.82 -18.77 46.23
CA SER A 509 -4.92 -19.54 45.35
C SER A 509 -3.49 -18.96 45.21
N ASN A 510 -2.90 -18.52 46.33
CA ASN A 510 -1.59 -17.84 46.40
C ASN A 510 -1.49 -16.45 45.74
N GLY A 511 -2.60 -15.75 45.49
CA GLY A 511 -2.57 -14.36 45.07
C GLY A 511 -2.11 -13.41 46.19
N TYR A 512 -1.51 -12.28 45.81
CA TYR A 512 -0.93 -11.31 46.75
C TYR A 512 -1.28 -9.87 46.35
N ILE A 513 -1.74 -9.08 47.32
CA ILE A 513 -1.91 -7.64 47.18
C ILE A 513 -1.13 -6.95 48.32
N SER A 514 -0.18 -6.06 48.00
CA SER A 514 0.48 -5.16 48.97
C SER A 514 0.06 -3.72 48.80
#